data_AF-A0AAQ3QS32-F1
#
_entry.id   AF-A0AAQ3QS32-F1
#
_cell.length_a   1.000
_cell.length_b   1.000
_cell.length_c   1.000
_cell.angle_alpha   90.00
_cell.angle_beta   90.00
_cell.angle_gamma   90.00
#
_symmetry.space_group_name_H-M   'P 1'
#
loop_
_entity.id
_entity.type
_entity.pdbx_description
1 polymer ?
#
loop_
_entity_poly.entity_id
_entity_poly.type
_entity_poly.pdbx_seq_one_letter_code
_entity_poly.pdbx_strand_id
1 'polypeptide(L)'
;MPSHKTFRIKKKLAKKMRQNRPIPYWIRMRTDNTIRFSLFDPSLLLLLLLRFSTQPLNSSMTLLLLLFRYNAKRRHWRRTKLGF
;
A
#
# COMPACT_ATOMS: atom_id res chain seq x y z
N MET A 1 -31.14 -7.27 -12.94
CA MET A 1 -30.24 -8.33 -13.46
C MET A 1 -28.85 -7.76 -13.73
N PRO A 2 -27.76 -8.52 -13.53
CA PRO A 2 -26.43 -8.11 -13.96
C PRO A 2 -26.39 -7.95 -15.48
N SER A 3 -25.61 -6.99 -15.98
CA SER A 3 -25.47 -6.78 -17.43
C SER A 3 -24.98 -8.03 -18.14
N HIS A 4 -25.46 -8.29 -19.36
CA HIS A 4 -24.96 -9.37 -20.19
C HIS A 4 -23.50 -9.06 -20.61
N LYS A 5 -22.55 -9.87 -20.13
CA LYS A 5 -21.10 -9.71 -20.41
C LYS A 5 -20.52 -11.02 -20.93
N THR A 6 -19.59 -10.93 -21.87
CA THR A 6 -18.86 -12.09 -22.39
C THR A 6 -18.01 -12.76 -21.31
N PHE A 7 -17.73 -14.05 -21.46
CA PHE A 7 -16.90 -14.81 -20.53
C PHE A 7 -15.49 -14.22 -20.35
N ARG A 8 -14.89 -13.73 -21.45
CA ARG A 8 -13.57 -13.07 -21.43
C ARG A 8 -13.57 -11.84 -20.53
N ILE A 9 -14.61 -10.99 -20.60
CA ILE A 9 -14.73 -9.80 -19.72
C ILE A 9 -14.93 -10.23 -18.26
N LYS A 10 -15.80 -11.22 -18.01
CA LYS A 10 -16.01 -11.75 -16.65
C LYS A 10 -14.71 -12.25 -16.02
N LYS A 11 -13.88 -12.98 -16.77
CA LYS A 11 -12.55 -13.45 -16.32
C LYS A 11 -11.60 -12.29 -16.02
N LYS A 12 -11.58 -11.25 -16.86
CA LYS A 12 -10.78 -10.02 -16.61
C LYS A 12 -11.22 -9.31 -15.33
N LEU A 13 -12.53 -9.12 -15.13
CA LEU A 13 -13.09 -8.48 -13.94
C LEU A 13 -12.75 -9.25 -12.66
N ALA A 14 -12.92 -10.57 -12.68
CA ALA A 14 -12.56 -11.44 -11.56
C ALA A 14 -11.07 -11.34 -11.20
N LYS A 15 -10.18 -11.33 -12.20
CA LYS A 15 -8.73 -11.13 -11.98
C LYS A 15 -8.43 -9.76 -11.35
N LYS A 16 -9.07 -8.68 -11.84
CA LYS A 16 -8.89 -7.33 -11.29
C LYS A 16 -9.40 -7.21 -9.85
N MET A 17 -10.47 -7.92 -9.50
CA MET A 17 -10.92 -8.02 -8.10
C MET A 17 -9.91 -8.75 -7.22
N ARG A 18 -9.35 -9.87 -7.69
CA ARG A 18 -8.33 -10.64 -6.94
C ARG A 18 -7.02 -9.88 -6.73
N GLN A 19 -6.61 -9.05 -7.69
CA GLN A 19 -5.40 -8.22 -7.58
C GLN A 19 -5.54 -7.06 -6.59
N ASN A 20 -6.76 -6.57 -6.35
CA ASN A 20 -7.02 -5.42 -5.50
C ASN A 20 -7.13 -5.82 -4.01
N ARG A 21 -6.10 -6.50 -3.48
CA ARG A 21 -6.02 -6.97 -2.09
C ARG A 21 -4.80 -6.33 -1.39
N PRO A 22 -4.85 -6.14 -0.06
CA PRO A 22 -3.70 -5.68 0.72
C PRO A 22 -2.57 -6.72 0.73
N ILE A 23 -1.34 -6.27 0.93
CA ILE A 23 -0.16 -7.15 1.01
C ILE A 23 -0.22 -7.97 2.32
N PRO A 24 -0.07 -9.31 2.25
CA PRO A 24 0.03 -10.17 3.43
C PRO A 24 1.12 -9.76 4.42
N TYR A 25 0.87 -9.98 5.71
CA TYR A 25 1.78 -9.57 6.79
C TYR A 25 3.14 -10.28 6.72
N TRP A 26 3.16 -11.59 6.50
CA TRP A 26 4.40 -12.38 6.46
C TRP A 26 5.33 -11.98 5.30
N ILE A 27 4.79 -11.47 4.20
CA ILE A 27 5.62 -10.93 3.10
C ILE A 27 6.43 -9.74 3.60
N ARG A 28 5.85 -8.90 4.46
CA ARG A 28 6.53 -7.74 5.05
C ARG A 28 7.66 -8.15 6.01
N MET A 29 7.61 -9.37 6.55
CA MET A 29 8.61 -9.90 7.48
C MET A 29 9.79 -10.58 6.79
N ARG A 30 9.72 -10.84 5.48
CA ARG A 30 10.84 -11.43 4.72
C ARG A 30 12.03 -10.45 4.65
N THR A 31 13.23 -10.99 4.80
CA THR A 31 14.48 -10.31 4.44
C THR A 31 14.59 -10.21 2.91
N ASP A 32 15.35 -9.24 2.40
CA ASP A 32 15.59 -8.94 0.97
C ASP A 32 14.41 -8.48 0.10
N ASN A 33 13.35 -7.96 0.73
CA ASN A 33 12.31 -7.22 0.01
C ASN A 33 12.82 -5.85 -0.46
N THR A 34 12.57 -5.50 -1.73
CA THR A 34 12.85 -4.15 -2.30
C THR A 34 11.81 -3.10 -1.93
N ILE A 35 10.72 -3.51 -1.26
CA ILE A 35 9.70 -2.62 -0.67
C ILE A 35 10.24 -2.08 0.67
N ARG A 36 11.44 -1.51 0.61
CA ARG A 36 12.09 -0.83 1.73
C ARG A 36 12.05 0.65 1.43
N PHE A 37 11.60 1.43 2.40
CA PHE A 37 11.98 2.82 2.45
C PHE A 37 13.50 2.89 2.43
N SER A 38 14.03 3.71 1.54
CA SER A 38 15.38 4.23 1.60
C SER A 38 15.51 5.10 2.87
N LEU A 39 15.73 4.48 4.03
CA LEU A 39 16.21 5.15 5.25
C LEU A 39 17.74 5.06 5.33
N PHE A 40 18.44 5.27 4.20
CA PHE A 40 19.90 5.36 4.15
C PHE A 40 20.35 6.78 3.78
N ASP A 41 19.54 7.78 4.14
CA ASP A 41 19.93 9.20 4.11
C ASP A 41 20.12 9.68 5.56
N PRO A 42 21.37 9.93 6.01
CA PRO A 42 21.68 10.34 7.38
C PRO A 42 21.04 11.68 7.79
N SER A 43 20.75 12.55 6.82
CA SER A 43 20.12 13.86 7.03
C SER A 43 18.68 13.77 7.54
N LEU A 44 17.94 12.74 7.11
CA LEU A 44 16.57 12.49 7.58
C LEU A 44 16.55 11.87 8.97
N LEU A 45 17.58 11.11 9.34
CA LEU A 45 17.74 10.51 10.66
C LEU A 45 17.92 11.60 11.74
N LEU A 46 18.70 12.64 11.44
CA LEU A 46 18.89 13.81 12.31
C LEU A 46 17.57 14.60 12.51
N LEU A 47 16.81 14.84 11.44
CA LEU A 47 15.50 15.51 11.48
C LEU A 47 14.44 14.71 12.24
N LEU A 48 14.51 13.38 12.17
CA LEU A 48 13.59 12.47 12.85
C LEU A 48 13.93 12.40 14.34
N LEU A 49 15.20 12.28 14.72
CA LEU A 49 15.65 12.36 16.12
C LEU A 49 15.27 13.68 16.80
N LEU A 50 15.38 14.83 16.10
CA LEU A 50 14.93 16.13 16.60
C LEU A 50 13.40 16.22 16.78
N ARG A 51 12.62 15.37 16.09
CA ARG A 51 11.16 15.31 16.17
C ARG A 51 10.65 14.34 17.26
N PHE A 52 11.53 13.54 17.87
CA PHE A 52 11.18 12.58 18.94
C PHE A 52 11.33 13.13 20.37
N SER A 53 11.85 14.36 20.55
CA SER A 53 12.10 14.92 21.89
C SER A 53 10.88 15.51 22.60
N THR A 54 9.72 15.69 21.96
CA THR A 54 8.68 16.58 22.52
C THR A 54 7.21 16.16 22.35
N GLN A 55 6.85 14.93 21.96
CA GLN A 55 5.42 14.56 21.87
C GLN A 55 5.11 13.09 22.23
N PRO A 56 3.99 12.82 22.93
CA PRO A 56 3.55 11.45 23.19
C PRO A 56 3.13 10.77 21.87
N LEU A 57 3.12 9.42 21.87
CA LEU A 57 2.81 8.55 20.74
C LEU A 57 1.36 8.78 20.23
N ASN A 58 1.21 9.80 19.40
CA ASN A 58 -0.05 10.15 18.76
C ASN A 58 -0.31 9.21 17.57
N SER A 59 -1.58 9.07 17.20
CA SER A 59 -2.11 8.34 16.04
C SER A 59 -1.45 8.67 14.67
N SER A 60 -0.58 9.68 14.63
CA SER A 60 0.29 10.01 13.50
C SER A 60 1.51 9.09 13.34
N MET A 61 2.05 8.52 14.43
CA MET A 61 3.18 7.56 14.38
C MET A 61 2.76 6.19 13.83
N THR A 62 1.54 5.75 14.10
CA THR A 62 0.96 4.53 13.50
C THR A 62 0.67 4.70 12.01
N LEU A 63 0.26 5.89 11.57
CA LEU A 63 0.07 6.22 10.15
C LEU A 63 1.39 6.25 9.37
N LEU A 64 2.47 6.74 9.98
CA LEU A 64 3.80 6.72 9.38
C LEU A 64 4.32 5.28 9.20
N LEU A 65 4.09 4.36 10.15
CA LEU A 65 4.37 2.93 9.97
C LEU A 65 3.47 2.24 8.93
N LEU A 66 2.28 2.79 8.66
CA LEU A 66 1.32 2.31 7.66
C LEU A 66 1.74 2.66 6.22
N LEU A 67 2.52 3.73 6.04
CA LEU A 67 3.04 4.17 4.73
C LEU A 67 4.13 3.24 4.16
N PHE A 68 4.83 2.46 4.99
CA PHE A 68 5.87 1.50 4.58
C PHE A 68 5.31 0.19 3.96
N ARG A 69 3.99 0.08 3.85
CA ARG A 69 3.29 -1.22 3.78
C ARG A 69 2.18 -1.28 2.72
N TYR A 70 2.11 -0.29 1.84
CA TYR A 70 1.01 -0.08 0.90
C TYR A 70 1.24 -0.73 -0.48
N ASN A 71 0.22 -1.40 -1.02
CA ASN A 71 0.23 -1.88 -2.40
C ASN A 71 0.02 -0.68 -3.35
N ALA A 72 1.09 -0.20 -3.99
CA ALA A 72 1.06 0.93 -4.91
C ALA A 72 0.06 0.75 -6.08
N LYS A 73 -0.29 -0.50 -6.44
CA LYS A 73 -1.25 -0.83 -7.50
C LYS A 73 -2.68 -1.03 -6.99
N ARG A 74 -2.96 -0.73 -5.71
CA ARG A 74 -4.31 -0.82 -5.14
C ARG A 74 -5.22 0.21 -5.80
N ARG A 75 -6.43 -0.21 -6.16
CA ARG A 75 -7.37 0.57 -6.95
C ARG A 75 -8.65 0.81 -6.17
N HIS A 76 -9.22 2.01 -6.25
CA HIS A 76 -10.57 2.27 -5.77
C HIS A 76 -11.52 2.55 -6.94
N TRP A 77 -12.70 1.94 -6.93
CA TRP A 77 -13.64 1.97 -8.06
C TRP A 77 -14.28 3.35 -8.31
N ARG A 78 -14.32 4.23 -7.29
CA ARG A 78 -14.73 5.64 -7.45
C ARG A 78 -13.60 6.52 -7.98
N ARG A 79 -12.34 6.24 -7.65
CA ARG A 79 -11.20 7.12 -7.98
C ARG A 79 -10.66 6.87 -9.38
N THR A 80 -10.45 5.61 -9.74
CA THR A 80 -9.99 5.25 -11.09
C THR A 80 -11.03 4.33 -11.72
N LYS A 81 -11.10 4.25 -13.05
CA LYS A 81 -11.97 3.31 -13.77
C LYS A 81 -11.12 2.24 -14.43
N LEU A 82 -11.71 1.07 -14.66
CA LEU A 82 -11.05 0.04 -15.45
C LEU A 82 -11.31 0.37 -16.92
N GLY A 83 -10.27 0.78 -17.65
CA GLY A 83 -10.34 0.94 -19.09
C GLY A 83 -10.24 -0.42 -19.77
N PHE A 84 -11.25 -0.78 -20.54
CA PHE A 84 -11.25 -1.88 -21.50
C PHE A 84 -12.34 -1.67 -22.53
#